data_AF-A0A1F4CL23-F1
#
_entry.id   AF-A0A1F4CL23-F1
#
_cell.length_a   1.000
_cell.length_b   1.000
_cell.length_c   1.000
_cell.angle_alpha   90.00
_cell.angle_beta   90.00
_cell.angle_gamma   90.00
#
_symmetry.space_group_name_H-M   'P 1'
#
loop_
_entity.id
_entity.type
_entity.pdbx_description
1 polymer ?
#
loop_
_entity_poly.entity_id
_entity_poly.type
_entity_poly.pdbx_seq_one_letter_code
_entity_poly.pdbx_strand_id
1 'polypeptide(L)'
;MPGTRGFCAWRDCIATTLGAIAVMAPAAAVEFDSLVQSRFVHCAFYRNYDTDPATGNLLLIEGKSDSLTHYQAIDSERARSIDTRMAGAREVRVLDTGKHLHFIDSVAGMYIVTTVYSCIERDERRGVCLTYGAVNARHFDSRVLLDPDRVFTELRDSSDPGFCDYSFVGVQEASRR
;
A
#
# COMPACT_ATOMS: atom_id res chain seq x y z
N MET A 1 77.78 -36.83 -15.75
CA MET A 1 76.94 -37.80 -15.03
C MET A 1 76.51 -37.18 -13.70
N PRO A 2 75.30 -37.47 -13.20
CA PRO A 2 74.20 -36.49 -13.06
C PRO A 2 73.97 -35.96 -11.63
N GLY A 3 73.16 -34.90 -11.48
CA GLY A 3 72.71 -34.37 -10.19
C GLY A 3 71.58 -33.35 -10.30
N THR A 4 70.37 -33.87 -10.55
CA THR A 4 69.02 -33.31 -10.31
C THR A 4 68.86 -31.89 -9.76
N ARG A 5 68.22 -31.02 -10.58
CA ARG A 5 67.60 -29.75 -10.16
C ARG A 5 66.22 -30.02 -9.54
N GLY A 6 65.99 -29.49 -8.34
CA GLY A 6 64.71 -29.52 -7.64
C GLY A 6 64.03 -28.14 -7.61
N PHE A 7 62.69 -28.22 -7.55
CA PHE A 7 61.71 -27.26 -7.03
C PHE A 7 61.30 -26.04 -7.87
N CYS A 8 60.09 -26.17 -8.43
CA CYS A 8 59.23 -25.11 -8.92
C CYS A 8 58.88 -24.12 -7.80
N ALA A 9 59.26 -22.85 -7.97
CA ALA A 9 58.69 -21.74 -7.21
C ALA A 9 57.28 -21.44 -7.75
N TRP A 10 56.31 -21.52 -6.85
CA TRP A 10 54.90 -21.25 -7.10
C TRP A 10 54.65 -19.76 -7.38
N ARG A 11 53.75 -19.53 -8.33
CA ARG A 11 53.23 -18.25 -8.77
C ARG A 11 52.30 -17.65 -7.72
N ASP A 12 52.62 -16.46 -7.25
CA ASP A 12 51.68 -15.58 -6.57
C ASP A 12 50.72 -14.97 -7.60
N CYS A 13 49.52 -15.53 -7.70
CA CYS A 13 48.37 -14.89 -8.33
C CYS A 13 47.47 -14.32 -7.23
N ILE A 14 47.67 -13.06 -6.83
CA ILE A 14 46.73 -12.32 -5.99
C ILE A 14 45.58 -11.86 -6.90
N ALA A 15 44.45 -12.57 -6.83
CA ALA A 15 43.21 -12.18 -7.49
C ALA A 15 42.46 -11.18 -6.61
N THR A 16 42.47 -9.91 -6.99
CA THR A 16 41.69 -8.84 -6.33
C THR A 16 40.23 -8.96 -6.78
N THR A 17 39.37 -9.49 -5.94
CA THR A 17 37.91 -9.50 -6.15
C THR A 17 37.34 -8.11 -5.82
N LEU A 18 36.95 -7.38 -6.87
CA LEU A 18 36.10 -6.19 -6.78
C LEU A 18 34.70 -6.62 -6.30
N GLY A 19 34.42 -6.42 -5.02
CA GLY A 19 33.08 -6.55 -4.45
C GLY A 19 32.18 -5.42 -4.95
N ALA A 20 31.22 -5.74 -5.82
CA ALA A 20 30.15 -4.83 -6.19
C ALA A 20 29.23 -4.63 -4.98
N ILE A 21 29.31 -3.45 -4.37
CA ILE A 21 28.34 -3.00 -3.36
C ILE A 21 27.07 -2.64 -4.14
N ALA A 22 26.08 -3.53 -4.11
CA ALA A 22 24.73 -3.21 -4.56
C ALA A 22 24.16 -2.17 -3.58
N VAL A 23 24.09 -0.90 -4.01
CA VAL A 23 23.31 0.12 -3.33
C VAL A 23 21.85 -0.28 -3.51
N MET A 24 21.28 -0.97 -2.54
CA MET A 24 19.84 -1.09 -2.43
C MET A 24 19.29 0.31 -2.17
N ALA A 25 18.65 0.89 -3.19
CA ALA A 25 17.84 2.09 -3.00
C ALA A 25 16.79 1.78 -1.91
N PRO A 26 16.61 2.64 -0.90
CA PRO A 26 15.53 2.46 0.05
C PRO A 26 14.22 2.44 -0.74
N ALA A 27 13.39 1.42 -0.50
CA ALA A 27 11.99 1.47 -0.92
C ALA A 27 11.44 2.80 -0.41
N ALA A 28 11.05 3.69 -1.33
CA ALA A 28 10.57 5.01 -0.98
C ALA A 28 9.47 4.83 0.08
N ALA A 29 9.69 5.34 1.28
CA ALA A 29 8.67 5.37 2.32
C ALA A 29 7.42 5.98 1.69
N VAL A 30 6.31 5.26 1.74
CA VAL A 30 5.07 5.73 1.12
C VAL A 30 4.57 6.84 2.02
N GLU A 31 4.84 8.08 1.63
CA GLU A 31 4.45 9.26 2.40
C GLU A 31 2.93 9.45 2.26
N PHE A 32 2.18 9.03 3.28
CA PHE A 32 0.72 9.12 3.33
C PHE A 32 0.22 10.51 3.74
N ASP A 33 1.12 11.47 3.97
CA ASP A 33 0.83 12.83 4.44
C ASP A 33 -0.26 13.51 3.62
N SER A 34 -0.20 13.39 2.29
CA SER A 34 -1.21 13.99 1.42
C SER A 34 -2.59 13.39 1.65
N LEU A 35 -2.68 12.09 1.98
CA LEU A 35 -3.94 11.39 2.22
C LEU A 35 -4.50 11.72 3.61
N VAL A 36 -3.66 11.78 4.64
CA VAL A 36 -4.08 12.12 6.02
C VAL A 36 -4.47 13.60 6.14
N GLN A 37 -3.80 14.50 5.41
CA GLN A 37 -4.12 15.93 5.39
C GLN A 37 -5.33 16.26 4.49
N SER A 38 -5.77 15.30 3.67
CA SER A 38 -6.91 15.52 2.78
C SER A 38 -8.22 15.57 3.56
N ARG A 39 -9.06 16.54 3.19
CA ARG A 39 -10.39 16.68 3.78
C ARG A 39 -11.29 15.46 3.54
N PHE A 40 -11.04 14.79 2.41
CA PHE A 40 -11.81 13.70 1.87
C PHE A 40 -10.87 12.68 1.25
N VAL A 41 -11.10 11.40 1.55
CA VAL A 41 -10.44 10.26 0.92
C VAL A 41 -11.51 9.31 0.43
N HIS A 42 -11.37 8.86 -0.80
CA HIS A 42 -12.27 7.92 -1.46
C HIS A 42 -11.52 6.63 -1.69
N CYS A 43 -12.10 5.51 -1.29
CA CYS A 43 -11.55 4.19 -1.55
C CYS A 43 -12.57 3.33 -2.28
N ALA A 44 -12.11 2.56 -3.26
CA ALA A 44 -12.91 1.63 -4.04
C ALA A 44 -12.32 0.23 -3.94
N PHE A 45 -13.14 -0.76 -3.57
CA PHE A 45 -12.70 -2.15 -3.37
C PHE A 45 -13.48 -3.15 -4.23
N TYR A 46 -12.79 -4.22 -4.63
CA TYR A 46 -13.24 -5.20 -5.61
C TYR A 46 -13.17 -6.61 -4.99
N ARG A 47 -14.28 -7.34 -5.03
CA ARG A 47 -14.40 -8.75 -4.60
C ARG A 47 -14.26 -9.71 -5.76
N ASN A 48 -14.78 -9.32 -6.92
CA ASN A 48 -14.73 -10.10 -8.13
C ASN A 48 -13.91 -9.32 -9.15
N TYR A 49 -12.75 -9.84 -9.52
CA TYR A 49 -11.96 -9.26 -10.61
C TYR A 49 -12.55 -9.71 -11.94
N ASP A 50 -12.60 -8.79 -12.91
CA ASP A 50 -12.60 -9.21 -14.30
C ASP A 50 -11.16 -9.60 -14.67
N THR A 51 -10.97 -10.72 -15.37
CA THR A 51 -9.65 -11.11 -15.87
C THR A 51 -9.49 -10.59 -17.30
N ASP A 52 -8.38 -9.91 -17.59
CA ASP A 52 -8.02 -9.55 -18.96
C ASP A 52 -7.88 -10.83 -19.80
N PRO A 53 -8.72 -11.05 -20.83
CA PRO A 53 -8.65 -12.26 -21.63
C PRO A 53 -7.36 -12.36 -22.46
N ALA A 54 -6.64 -11.26 -22.68
CA ALA A 54 -5.39 -11.25 -23.44
C ALA A 54 -4.16 -11.54 -22.56
N THR A 55 -4.15 -11.05 -21.32
CA THR A 55 -2.96 -11.13 -20.44
C THR A 55 -3.14 -12.04 -19.24
N GLY A 56 -4.38 -12.41 -18.89
CA GLY A 56 -4.70 -13.17 -17.67
C GLY A 56 -4.61 -12.35 -16.39
N ASN A 57 -4.36 -11.04 -16.48
CA ASN A 57 -4.22 -10.17 -15.32
C ASN A 57 -5.57 -9.76 -14.74
N LEU A 58 -5.60 -9.53 -13.43
CA LEU A 58 -6.77 -9.00 -12.75
C LEU A 58 -6.98 -7.53 -13.14
N LEU A 59 -8.14 -7.20 -13.68
CA LEU A 59 -8.53 -5.85 -14.06
C LEU A 59 -9.35 -5.20 -12.94
N LEU A 60 -8.84 -4.07 -12.44
CA LEU A 60 -9.61 -3.14 -11.62
C LEU A 60 -10.28 -2.15 -12.58
N ILE A 61 -11.60 -2.25 -12.74
CA ILE A 61 -12.37 -1.36 -13.64
C ILE A 61 -13.05 -0.27 -12.80
N GLU A 62 -12.72 0.99 -13.08
CA GLU A 62 -13.39 2.13 -12.48
C GLU A 62 -14.91 2.06 -12.73
N GLY A 63 -15.73 2.29 -11.70
CA GLY A 63 -17.19 2.18 -11.79
C GLY A 63 -17.78 0.77 -11.64
N LYS A 64 -16.96 -0.27 -11.53
CA LYS A 64 -17.39 -1.65 -11.18
C LYS A 64 -17.01 -2.09 -9.77
N SER A 65 -16.65 -1.16 -8.89
CA SER A 65 -16.29 -1.48 -7.49
C SER A 65 -17.45 -2.13 -6.75
N ASP A 66 -17.18 -3.20 -6.01
CA ASP A 66 -18.19 -3.87 -5.18
C ASP A 66 -18.49 -3.11 -3.87
N SER A 67 -17.61 -2.21 -3.46
CA SER A 67 -17.83 -1.27 -2.35
C SER A 67 -17.04 0.02 -2.53
N LEU A 68 -17.62 1.11 -2.04
CA LEU A 68 -16.96 2.40 -1.91
C LEU A 68 -16.97 2.80 -0.43
N THR A 69 -15.82 3.27 0.05
CA THR A 69 -15.68 3.81 1.40
C THR A 69 -15.14 5.23 1.28
N HIS A 70 -15.79 6.17 1.94
CA HIS A 70 -15.40 7.56 2.01
C HIS A 70 -14.98 7.91 3.43
N TYR A 71 -13.76 8.43 3.58
CA TYR A 71 -13.24 8.95 4.83
C TYR A 71 -13.25 10.47 4.79
N GLN A 72 -13.77 11.10 5.83
CA GLN A 72 -13.83 12.54 5.99
C GLN A 72 -13.43 12.94 7.41
N ALA A 73 -13.10 14.22 7.60
CA ALA A 73 -12.66 14.74 8.90
C ALA A 73 -11.53 13.88 9.50
N ILE A 74 -10.53 13.60 8.67
CA ILE A 74 -9.38 12.78 9.03
C ILE A 74 -8.46 13.61 9.93
N ASP A 75 -8.08 13.04 11.06
CA ASP A 75 -6.99 13.49 11.91
C ASP A 75 -5.98 12.35 12.14
N SER A 76 -4.99 12.55 12.99
CA SER A 76 -3.92 11.57 13.22
C SER A 76 -4.39 10.27 13.89
N GLU A 77 -5.56 10.25 14.52
CA GLU A 77 -6.05 9.10 15.29
C GLU A 77 -7.43 8.60 14.84
N ARG A 78 -8.19 9.43 14.13
CA ARG A 78 -9.59 9.18 13.80
C ARG A 78 -9.98 9.72 12.44
N ALA A 79 -11.01 9.12 11.88
CA ALA A 79 -11.72 9.62 10.73
C ALA A 79 -13.20 9.26 10.84
N ARG A 80 -14.03 9.88 10.00
CA ARG A 80 -15.42 9.48 9.82
C ARG A 80 -15.56 8.72 8.51
N SER A 81 -15.95 7.45 8.58
CA SER A 81 -16.18 6.58 7.45
C SER A 81 -17.66 6.55 7.03
N ILE A 82 -17.91 6.55 5.72
CA ILE A 82 -19.20 6.31 5.09
C ILE A 82 -18.97 5.21 4.05
N ASP A 83 -19.65 4.09 4.19
CA ASP A 83 -19.43 2.90 3.35
C ASP A 83 -20.72 2.50 2.63
N THR A 84 -20.65 2.14 1.35
CA THR A 84 -21.86 1.80 0.57
C THR A 84 -22.56 0.53 1.03
N ARG A 85 -21.88 -0.35 1.78
CA ARG A 85 -22.44 -1.60 2.31
C ARG A 85 -22.98 -1.46 3.72
N MET A 86 -22.86 -0.30 4.36
CA MET A 86 -23.29 -0.10 5.73
C MET A 86 -23.97 1.27 5.91
N ALA A 87 -25.11 1.27 6.59
CA ALA A 87 -25.86 2.50 6.81
C ALA A 87 -25.15 3.45 7.79
N GLY A 88 -25.24 4.75 7.48
CA GLY A 88 -24.75 5.82 8.35
C GLY A 88 -23.25 6.04 8.27
N ALA A 89 -22.83 7.13 8.92
CA ALA A 89 -21.43 7.47 9.06
C ALA A 89 -20.93 7.03 10.44
N ARG A 90 -19.73 6.45 10.50
CA ARG A 90 -19.14 5.92 11.74
C ARG A 90 -17.77 6.52 11.99
N GLU A 91 -17.41 6.65 13.25
CA GLU A 91 -16.03 6.97 13.62
C GLU A 91 -15.17 5.72 13.43
N VAL A 92 -14.02 5.88 12.80
CA VAL A 92 -13.01 4.83 12.60
C VAL A 92 -11.68 5.31 13.18
N ARG A 93 -10.86 4.37 13.63
CA ARG A 93 -9.51 4.67 14.09
C ARG A 93 -8.57 4.77 12.90
N VAL A 94 -7.68 5.76 12.93
CA VAL A 94 -6.59 5.93 11.98
C VAL A 94 -5.30 5.52 12.69
N LEU A 95 -4.53 4.63 12.08
CA LEU A 95 -3.20 4.24 12.55
C LEU A 95 -2.21 4.39 11.39
N ASP A 96 -1.28 5.33 11.53
CA ASP A 96 -0.12 5.45 10.64
C ASP A 96 1.07 4.73 11.27
N THR A 97 1.54 3.66 10.63
CA THR A 97 2.70 2.87 11.09
C THR A 97 4.02 3.34 10.47
N GLY A 98 3.98 4.36 9.60
CA GLY A 98 5.08 4.76 8.72
C GLY A 98 5.34 3.78 7.56
N LYS A 99 4.75 2.57 7.59
CA LYS A 99 4.78 1.60 6.48
C LYS A 99 3.47 1.60 5.72
N HIS A 100 2.37 1.61 6.46
CA HIS A 100 1.03 1.61 5.92
C HIS A 100 0.16 2.55 6.75
N LEU A 101 -0.92 3.03 6.12
CA LEU A 101 -1.98 3.75 6.81
C LEU A 101 -3.20 2.85 6.94
N HIS A 102 -3.72 2.72 8.16
CA HIS A 102 -4.87 1.87 8.45
C HIS A 102 -6.06 2.69 8.91
N PHE A 103 -7.23 2.41 8.32
CA PHE A 103 -8.53 2.81 8.86
C PHE A 103 -9.21 1.58 9.44
N ILE A 104 -9.52 1.61 10.73
CA ILE A 104 -10.06 0.48 11.47
C ILE A 104 -11.44 0.84 12.03
N ASP A 105 -12.45 0.19 11.51
CA ASP A 105 -13.82 0.29 11.97
C ASP A 105 -14.16 -0.92 12.85
N SER A 106 -14.73 -0.68 14.03
CA SER A 106 -15.23 -1.72 14.90
C SER A 106 -16.75 -1.78 14.79
N VAL A 107 -17.25 -2.85 14.18
CA VAL A 107 -18.67 -3.02 13.88
C VAL A 107 -19.12 -4.42 14.29
N ALA A 108 -20.18 -4.53 15.08
CA ALA A 108 -20.83 -5.80 15.42
C ALA A 108 -19.87 -6.94 15.89
N GLY A 109 -18.85 -6.59 16.68
CA GLY A 109 -17.88 -7.58 17.20
C GLY A 109 -16.82 -8.03 16.19
N MET A 110 -16.71 -7.35 15.05
CA MET A 110 -15.67 -7.54 14.05
C MET A 110 -14.99 -6.21 13.72
N TYR A 111 -13.88 -6.31 13.00
CA TYR A 111 -13.11 -5.20 12.50
C TYR A 111 -13.15 -5.20 10.98
N ILE A 112 -13.41 -4.03 10.41
CA ILE A 112 -13.19 -3.76 8.99
C ILE A 112 -11.93 -2.90 8.92
N VAL A 113 -10.92 -3.41 8.21
CA VAL A 113 -9.61 -2.78 8.13
C VAL A 113 -9.35 -2.40 6.69
N THR A 114 -9.27 -1.11 6.41
CA THR A 114 -8.68 -0.61 5.18
C THR A 114 -7.21 -0.34 5.42
N THR A 115 -6.34 -0.96 4.63
CA THR A 115 -4.89 -0.71 4.66
C THR A 115 -4.46 -0.09 3.35
N VAL A 116 -3.90 1.12 3.41
CA VAL A 116 -3.28 1.82 2.28
C VAL A 116 -1.78 1.53 2.32
N TYR A 117 -1.21 1.01 1.22
CA TYR A 117 0.11 0.39 1.28
C TYR A 117 1.14 0.86 0.26
N SER A 118 0.74 1.49 -0.85
CA SER A 118 1.70 2.00 -1.83
C SER A 118 1.16 3.18 -2.61
N CYS A 119 2.07 3.99 -3.16
CA CYS A 119 1.70 4.93 -4.20
C CYS A 119 1.69 4.23 -5.55
N ILE A 120 0.55 4.25 -6.26
CA ILE A 120 0.40 3.66 -7.60
C ILE A 120 0.59 4.72 -8.68
N GLU A 121 0.09 5.94 -8.43
CA GLU A 121 0.17 7.05 -9.38
C GLU A 121 0.68 8.31 -8.67
N ARG A 122 1.64 8.99 -9.29
CA ARG A 122 2.27 10.20 -8.73
C ARG A 122 2.20 11.35 -9.74
N ASP A 123 1.88 12.54 -9.25
CA ASP A 123 2.06 13.78 -10.01
C ASP A 123 3.56 14.14 -9.98
N GLU A 124 4.25 13.94 -11.10
CA GLU A 124 5.68 14.24 -11.22
C GLU A 124 6.01 15.74 -11.00
N ARG A 125 5.07 16.65 -11.30
CA ARG A 125 5.31 18.09 -11.16
C ARG A 125 5.25 18.54 -9.71
N ARG A 126 4.35 17.94 -8.94
CA ARG A 126 4.11 18.29 -7.53
C ARG A 126 4.82 17.35 -6.56
N GLY A 127 5.30 16.21 -7.05
CA GLY A 127 5.89 15.16 -6.22
C GLY A 127 4.88 14.42 -5.34
N VAL A 128 3.58 14.68 -5.47
CA VAL A 128 2.54 14.11 -4.60
C VAL A 128 1.96 12.84 -5.19
N CYS A 129 1.65 11.87 -4.33
CA CYS A 129 0.90 10.70 -4.77
C CYS A 129 -0.56 11.09 -5.04
N LEU A 130 -1.14 10.61 -6.14
CA LEU A 130 -2.52 10.86 -6.53
C LEU A 130 -3.41 9.67 -6.16
N THR A 131 -2.93 8.47 -6.45
CA THR A 131 -3.67 7.21 -6.27
C THR A 131 -2.81 6.24 -5.48
N TYR A 132 -3.39 5.68 -4.42
CA TYR A 132 -2.73 4.75 -3.52
C TYR A 132 -3.33 3.35 -3.65
N GLY A 133 -2.49 2.32 -3.59
CA GLY A 133 -2.94 0.94 -3.45
C GLY A 133 -3.51 0.69 -2.07
N ALA A 134 -4.66 0.03 -2.01
CA ALA A 134 -5.33 -0.28 -0.76
C ALA A 134 -5.94 -1.68 -0.77
N VAL A 135 -6.17 -2.24 0.41
CA VAL A 135 -6.98 -3.45 0.60
C VAL A 135 -8.01 -3.23 1.69
N ASN A 136 -9.11 -3.98 1.64
CA ASN A 136 -10.14 -4.01 2.67
C ASN A 136 -10.31 -5.46 3.18
N ALA A 137 -10.14 -5.64 4.49
CA ALA A 137 -10.25 -6.93 5.13
C ALA A 137 -11.28 -6.91 6.25
N ARG A 138 -11.93 -8.06 6.45
CA ARG A 138 -12.77 -8.34 7.62
C ARG A 138 -11.99 -9.23 8.57
N HIS A 139 -11.91 -8.86 9.83
CA HIS A 139 -11.20 -9.61 10.85
C HIS A 139 -11.97 -9.64 12.17
N PHE A 140 -11.79 -10.68 12.99
CA PHE A 140 -12.50 -10.84 14.27
C PHE A 140 -11.58 -10.65 15.48
N ASP A 141 -10.27 -10.59 15.27
CA ASP A 141 -9.30 -10.44 16.35
C ASP A 141 -8.94 -8.97 16.57
N SER A 142 -8.93 -8.55 17.83
CA SER A 142 -8.48 -7.23 18.28
C SER A 142 -7.00 -6.94 18.01
N ARG A 143 -6.19 -7.93 17.60
CA ARG A 143 -4.79 -7.72 17.16
C ARG A 143 -4.62 -6.61 16.13
N VAL A 144 -5.65 -6.34 15.30
CA VAL A 144 -5.65 -5.22 14.34
C VAL A 144 -5.44 -3.86 15.02
N LEU A 145 -5.82 -3.71 16.28
CA LEU A 145 -5.67 -2.45 17.02
C LEU A 145 -4.26 -2.25 17.60
N LEU A 146 -3.45 -3.31 17.64
CA LEU A 146 -2.12 -3.31 18.28
C LEU A 146 -0.99 -3.43 17.25
N ASP A 147 -1.17 -4.29 16.24
CA ASP A 147 -0.18 -4.56 15.20
C ASP A 147 -0.89 -4.76 13.83
N PRO A 148 -1.46 -3.70 13.25
CA PRO A 148 -2.21 -3.80 12.01
C PRO A 148 -1.33 -4.18 10.80
N ASP A 149 -0.04 -3.86 10.82
CA ASP A 149 0.92 -4.24 9.77
C ASP A 149 1.08 -5.76 9.67
N ARG A 150 1.22 -6.43 10.83
CA ARG A 150 1.30 -7.88 10.87
C ARG A 150 0.01 -8.52 10.38
N VAL A 151 -1.14 -8.03 10.83
CA VAL A 151 -2.44 -8.56 10.39
C VAL A 151 -2.64 -8.33 8.89
N PHE A 152 -2.23 -7.17 8.36
CA PHE A 152 -2.24 -6.92 6.92
C PHE A 152 -1.42 -7.96 6.16
N THR A 153 -0.21 -8.27 6.63
CA THR A 153 0.65 -9.29 6.00
C THR A 153 -0.01 -10.68 5.99
N GLU A 154 -0.71 -11.03 7.08
CA GLU A 154 -1.45 -12.30 7.20
C GLU A 154 -2.69 -12.37 6.29
N LEU A 155 -3.37 -11.23 6.05
CA LEU A 155 -4.66 -11.19 5.35
C LEU A 155 -4.60 -10.72 3.90
N ARG A 156 -3.49 -10.13 3.46
CA ARG A 156 -3.39 -9.41 2.17
C ARG A 156 -3.96 -10.20 1.00
N ASP A 157 -3.61 -11.47 0.89
CA ASP A 157 -3.97 -12.31 -0.26
C ASP A 157 -5.45 -12.77 -0.24
N SER A 158 -6.16 -12.51 0.86
CA SER A 158 -7.59 -12.81 1.06
C SER A 158 -8.45 -11.55 1.26
N SER A 159 -7.85 -10.37 1.09
CA SER A 159 -8.51 -9.08 1.24
C SER A 159 -9.10 -8.61 -0.09
N ASP A 160 -10.16 -7.80 -0.04
CA ASP A 160 -10.73 -7.14 -1.23
C ASP A 160 -9.73 -6.02 -1.64
N PRO A 161 -8.96 -6.11 -2.73
CA PRO A 161 -8.06 -5.03 -3.09
C PRO A 161 -8.81 -3.86 -3.70
N GLY A 162 -8.09 -2.76 -3.81
CA GLY A 162 -8.64 -1.52 -4.26
C GLY A 162 -7.60 -0.43 -4.36
N PHE A 163 -8.10 0.78 -4.43
CA PHE A 163 -7.29 1.98 -4.38
C PHE A 163 -7.97 3.03 -3.50
N CYS A 164 -7.18 3.97 -3.02
CA CYS A 164 -7.66 5.18 -2.37
C CYS A 164 -7.08 6.42 -3.07
N ASP A 165 -7.88 7.48 -3.18
CA ASP A 165 -7.46 8.78 -3.67
C ASP A 165 -8.10 9.89 -2.83
N TYR A 166 -7.68 11.13 -3.07
CA TYR A 166 -8.28 12.33 -2.49
C TYR A 166 -8.78 13.31 -3.56
N SER A 167 -8.83 12.87 -4.82
CA SER A 167 -8.85 13.75 -6.00
C SER A 167 -10.23 13.91 -6.64
N PHE A 168 -11.24 13.13 -6.24
CA PHE A 168 -12.58 13.16 -6.87
C PHE A 168 -13.33 14.51 -6.82
N VAL A 169 -12.88 15.48 -6.01
CA VAL A 169 -13.49 16.82 -5.95
C VAL A 169 -12.87 17.81 -6.98
N GLY A 170 -11.76 17.45 -7.63
CA GLY A 170 -11.02 18.37 -8.52
C GLY A 170 -11.67 18.67 -9.88
N VAL A 171 -12.54 17.80 -10.41
CA VAL A 171 -13.03 17.94 -11.80
C VAL A 171 -14.26 18.87 -11.89
N GLN A 172 -15.10 18.93 -10.84
CA GLN A 172 -16.26 19.82 -10.82
C GLN A 172 -15.98 21.18 -10.15
N GLU A 173 -15.05 21.28 -9.20
CA GLU A 173 -14.69 22.58 -8.61
C GLU A 173 -13.77 23.41 -9.52
N ALA A 174 -12.99 22.78 -10.40
CA ALA A 174 -12.17 23.49 -11.39
C ALA A 174 -12.96 24.06 -12.59
N SER A 175 -14.19 23.59 -12.82
CA SER A 175 -15.07 24.12 -13.88
C SER A 175 -15.99 25.25 -13.41
N ARG A 176 -15.93 25.62 -12.12
CA ARG A 176 -16.70 26.73 -11.52
C ARG A 176 -15.83 27.89 -11.02
N ARG A 177 -14.61 28.04 -11.52
CA ARG A 177 -13.80 29.25 -11.33
C ARG A 177 -13.49 29.91 -12.67
#